data_AF-A0A6S5RIE8-F1
#
_entry.id   AF-A0A6S5RIE8-F1
#
_cell.length_a   1.000
_cell.length_b   1.000
_cell.length_c   1.000
_cell.angle_alpha   90.00
_cell.angle_beta   90.00
_cell.angle_gamma   90.00
#
_symmetry.space_group_name_H-M   'P 1'
#
loop_
_entity.id
_entity.type
_entity.pdbx_description
1 polymer ?
#
loop_
_entity_poly.entity_id
_entity_poly.type
_entity_poly.pdbx_seq_one_letter_code
_entity_poly.pdbx_strand_id
1 'polypeptide(L)'
;MSMIKVDISKLNRGDIILSTSTSFQSKVIKFFTNSDISHAMVYVAHGSVMDSTGDGVQARNISKMFYDESCAIYVYRIKGGVTEEQVKSVLQYIRSETGAPYTVLGAVSSVVAPNLKGTGKQFCSRLVARAYQKAGINFAFNPDTCTPADIQRSPLLELVSDAVVSVTEEDIKLLETQGDTTVRYRAIESALLASLRDVRPSIRVLNDAYVVLQGEPSLDDVFSNIFKESGYLEYWKVERNRFPWRYGKQEMQDFYFLISNKEDLIEYCKETLVSDEKGDFSHWDVLLQGFEQLARETELHTFSLVRDLYANLVSGHKLRVESAKFLLGICGSK
;
A
#
# COMPACT_ATOMS: atom_id res chain seq x y z
N MET A 1 -8.34 27.34 -0.58
CA MET A 1 -6.90 27.20 -0.87
C MET A 1 -6.79 26.22 -2.01
N SER A 2 -5.95 26.51 -2.99
CA SER A 2 -5.70 25.62 -4.11
C SER A 2 -4.92 24.38 -3.62
N MET A 3 -5.27 23.22 -4.16
CA MET A 3 -4.71 21.93 -3.74
C MET A 3 -4.12 21.21 -4.95
N ILE A 4 -3.15 20.35 -4.68
CA ILE A 4 -2.48 19.47 -5.65
C ILE A 4 -2.60 18.01 -5.24
N LYS A 5 -2.51 17.13 -6.23
CA LYS A 5 -2.52 15.67 -6.09
C LYS A 5 -1.50 15.03 -7.03
N VAL A 6 -1.18 13.77 -6.78
CA VAL A 6 -0.36 12.96 -7.69
C VAL A 6 -1.25 12.39 -8.79
N ASP A 7 -0.83 12.51 -10.05
CA ASP A 7 -1.47 11.87 -11.20
C ASP A 7 -1.04 10.41 -11.29
N ILE A 8 -1.93 9.50 -10.90
CA ILE A 8 -1.66 8.06 -10.88
C ILE A 8 -1.41 7.47 -12.27
N SER A 9 -1.87 8.13 -13.34
CA SER A 9 -1.66 7.66 -14.72
C SER A 9 -0.18 7.73 -15.14
N LYS A 10 0.63 8.53 -14.43
CA LYS A 10 2.07 8.68 -14.66
C LYS A 10 2.92 7.68 -13.88
N LEU A 11 2.32 6.96 -12.94
CA LEU A 11 3.04 6.15 -11.96
C LEU A 11 3.26 4.72 -12.43
N ASN A 12 4.46 4.22 -12.14
CA ASN A 12 4.86 2.83 -12.28
C ASN A 12 5.18 2.25 -10.90
N ARG A 13 4.99 0.94 -10.75
CA ARG A 13 5.36 0.24 -9.52
C ARG A 13 6.84 0.47 -9.20
N GLY A 14 7.10 0.72 -7.93
CA GLY A 14 8.43 1.09 -7.45
C GLY A 14 8.63 2.59 -7.39
N ASP A 15 7.93 3.42 -8.17
CA ASP A 15 8.12 4.87 -8.13
C ASP A 15 8.07 5.40 -6.68
N ILE A 16 9.00 6.29 -6.38
CA ILE A 16 9.17 6.86 -5.05
C ILE A 16 8.50 8.22 -5.04
N ILE A 17 7.54 8.39 -4.15
CA ILE A 17 6.85 9.67 -3.97
C ILE A 17 7.43 10.32 -2.73
N LEU A 18 8.00 11.49 -2.92
CA LEU A 18 8.55 12.34 -1.87
C LEU A 18 7.63 13.51 -1.66
N SER A 19 7.27 13.80 -0.40
CA SER A 19 6.40 14.93 -0.10
C SER A 19 6.78 15.67 1.19
N THR A 20 6.29 16.89 1.27
CA THR A 20 6.21 17.62 2.53
C THR A 20 5.04 17.10 3.37
N SER A 21 5.31 16.56 4.56
CA SER A 21 4.26 16.33 5.57
C SER A 21 3.93 17.63 6.30
N THR A 22 2.69 17.83 6.74
CA THR A 22 2.30 18.97 7.60
C THR A 22 2.44 18.69 9.10
N SER A 23 2.86 17.47 9.47
CA SER A 23 3.07 17.06 10.87
C SER A 23 4.24 17.79 11.56
N PHE A 24 4.23 17.89 12.88
CA PHE A 24 5.27 18.60 13.65
C PHE A 24 6.70 18.09 13.39
N GLN A 25 6.86 16.79 13.12
CA GLN A 25 8.14 16.15 12.78
C GLN A 25 8.70 16.63 11.43
N SER A 26 7.82 17.05 10.53
CA SER A 26 8.21 17.62 9.22
C SER A 26 9.10 18.85 9.37
N LYS A 27 8.84 19.70 10.37
CA LYS A 27 9.67 20.89 10.63
C LYS A 27 11.08 20.53 11.07
N VAL A 28 11.22 19.51 11.93
CA VAL A 28 12.52 19.05 12.43
C VAL A 28 13.33 18.39 11.31
N ILE A 29 12.72 17.49 10.54
CA ILE A 29 13.41 16.79 9.45
C ILE A 29 13.90 17.79 8.41
N LYS A 30 13.04 18.72 7.95
CA LYS A 30 13.43 19.74 6.97
C LYS A 30 14.55 20.65 7.47
N PHE A 31 14.48 21.08 8.74
CA PHE A 31 15.50 21.95 9.33
C PHE A 31 16.88 21.31 9.32
N PHE A 32 16.99 20.03 9.67
CA PHE A 32 18.29 19.36 9.73
C PHE A 32 18.78 18.82 8.38
N THR A 33 17.90 18.55 7.40
CA THR A 33 18.32 18.03 6.08
C THR A 33 18.50 19.11 5.01
N ASN A 34 18.12 20.36 5.30
CA ASN A 34 18.05 21.47 4.34
C ASN A 34 17.32 21.05 3.05
N SER A 35 16.18 20.39 3.20
CA SER A 35 15.30 19.92 2.13
C SER A 35 13.86 20.33 2.44
N ASP A 36 13.06 20.50 1.39
CA ASP A 36 11.62 20.73 1.46
C ASP A 36 10.82 19.43 1.69
N ILE A 37 11.47 18.27 1.59
CA ILE A 37 10.88 16.94 1.77
C ILE A 37 11.07 16.43 3.19
N SER A 38 9.99 15.84 3.72
CA SER A 38 10.00 15.20 5.04
C SER A 38 9.41 13.78 5.03
N HIS A 39 8.86 13.33 3.91
CA HIS A 39 8.16 12.07 3.81
C HIS A 39 8.52 11.33 2.53
N ALA A 40 8.48 10.00 2.59
CA ALA A 40 8.80 9.12 1.48
C ALA A 40 7.83 7.93 1.46
N MET A 41 7.35 7.59 0.28
CA MET A 41 6.40 6.52 0.02
C MET A 41 6.82 5.77 -1.24
N VAL A 42 6.40 4.51 -1.38
CA VAL A 42 6.59 3.74 -2.62
C VAL A 42 5.24 3.39 -3.21
N TYR A 43 5.10 3.59 -4.53
CA TYR A 43 3.92 3.16 -5.29
C TYR A 43 3.96 1.65 -5.53
N VAL A 44 2.98 0.92 -4.99
CA VAL A 44 3.02 -0.56 -4.94
C VAL A 44 2.01 -1.23 -5.87
N ALA A 45 0.94 -0.53 -6.25
CA ALA A 45 -0.11 -0.98 -7.16
C ALA A 45 -0.95 0.22 -7.60
N HIS A 46 -1.87 0.05 -8.55
CA HIS A 46 -2.77 1.10 -9.01
C HIS A 46 -3.46 1.86 -7.85
N GLY A 47 -3.11 3.14 -7.70
CA GLY A 47 -3.62 4.03 -6.63
C GLY A 47 -3.11 3.70 -5.22
N SER A 48 -2.26 2.69 -5.03
CA SER A 48 -1.79 2.25 -3.72
C SER A 48 -0.33 2.62 -3.49
N VAL A 49 -0.07 3.28 -2.36
CA VAL A 49 1.28 3.55 -1.85
C VAL A 49 1.47 2.90 -0.49
N MET A 50 2.71 2.60 -0.14
CA MET A 50 3.07 2.18 1.21
C MET A 50 4.11 3.12 1.81
N ASP A 51 3.92 3.43 3.08
CA ASP A 51 4.76 4.36 3.83
C ASP A 51 4.86 3.95 5.30
N SER A 52 5.67 4.68 6.07
CA SER A 52 5.76 4.53 7.52
C SER A 52 5.50 5.88 8.17
N THR A 53 4.44 5.97 8.95
CA THR A 53 4.04 7.16 9.73
C THR A 53 3.87 6.78 11.20
N GLY A 54 3.36 7.69 12.05
CA GLY A 54 3.05 7.36 13.45
C GLY A 54 2.13 6.16 13.64
N ASP A 55 1.32 5.80 12.64
CA ASP A 55 0.43 4.64 12.64
C ASP A 55 1.19 3.30 12.39
N GLY A 56 2.49 3.37 12.08
CA GLY A 56 3.29 2.26 11.60
C GLY A 56 3.40 2.22 10.08
N VAL A 57 3.85 1.09 9.55
CA VAL A 57 3.88 0.85 8.10
C VAL A 57 2.51 0.43 7.59
N GLN A 58 1.94 1.19 6.65
CA GLN A 58 0.59 0.93 6.13
C GLN A 58 0.47 1.22 4.63
N ALA A 59 -0.57 0.67 4.01
CA ALA A 59 -0.98 1.01 2.65
C ALA A 59 -2.00 2.17 2.64
N ARG A 60 -1.87 3.11 1.71
CA ARG A 60 -2.74 4.29 1.53
C ARG A 60 -3.18 4.42 0.09
N ASN A 61 -4.29 5.12 -0.13
CA ASN A 61 -4.75 5.47 -1.48
C ASN A 61 -4.22 6.85 -1.90
N ILE A 62 -3.23 6.90 -2.77
CA ILE A 62 -2.60 8.16 -3.20
C ILE A 62 -3.58 9.05 -3.99
N SER A 63 -4.57 8.45 -4.67
CA SER A 63 -5.61 9.19 -5.39
C SER A 63 -6.57 9.95 -4.47
N LYS A 64 -6.58 9.61 -3.17
CA LYS A 64 -7.40 10.26 -2.13
C LYS A 64 -6.57 11.22 -1.26
N MET A 65 -5.30 11.45 -1.61
CA MET A 65 -4.39 12.33 -0.87
C MET A 65 -4.24 13.65 -1.60
N PHE A 66 -4.83 14.71 -1.04
CA PHE A 66 -4.66 16.08 -1.51
C PHE A 66 -3.73 16.85 -0.58
N TYR A 67 -2.97 17.76 -1.16
CA TYR A 67 -1.98 18.56 -0.47
C TYR A 67 -2.22 20.02 -0.81
N ASP A 68 -1.89 20.91 0.13
CA ASP A 68 -1.85 22.34 -0.15
C ASP A 68 -0.78 22.63 -1.22
N GLU A 69 -1.01 23.60 -2.10
CA GLU A 69 -0.04 23.99 -3.14
C GLU A 69 1.32 24.43 -2.60
N SER A 70 1.41 24.87 -1.33
CA SER A 70 2.68 25.17 -0.67
C SER A 70 3.51 23.93 -0.29
N CYS A 71 2.94 22.73 -0.36
CA CYS A 71 3.65 21.49 -0.11
C CYS A 71 4.47 21.08 -1.34
N ALA A 72 5.72 20.68 -1.15
CA ALA A 72 6.50 20.05 -2.20
C ALA A 72 6.06 18.59 -2.37
N ILE A 73 5.87 18.17 -3.62
CA ILE A 73 5.61 16.78 -3.99
C ILE A 73 6.42 16.47 -5.24
N TYR A 74 7.16 15.36 -5.20
CA TYR A 74 7.94 14.87 -6.30
C TYR A 74 7.72 13.38 -6.48
N VAL A 75 7.67 12.94 -7.74
CA VAL A 75 7.66 11.53 -8.10
C VAL A 75 8.98 11.22 -8.78
N TYR A 76 9.70 10.25 -8.23
CA TYR A 76 10.98 9.79 -8.75
C TYR A 76 10.89 8.35 -9.23
N ARG A 77 11.61 8.07 -10.31
CA ARG A 77 11.80 6.73 -10.86
C ARG A 77 13.29 6.41 -10.93
N ILE A 78 13.65 5.13 -10.84
CA ILE A 78 15.03 4.71 -11.06
C ILE A 78 15.43 5.03 -12.51
N LYS A 79 16.49 5.82 -12.65
CA LYS A 79 17.08 6.19 -13.93
C LYS A 79 17.60 4.96 -14.66
N GLY A 80 17.22 4.82 -15.93
CA GLY A 80 17.56 3.64 -16.73
C GLY A 80 16.66 2.42 -16.47
N GLY A 81 15.65 2.57 -15.61
CA GLY A 81 14.67 1.52 -15.29
C GLY A 81 15.15 0.53 -14.23
N VAL A 82 14.28 -0.41 -13.92
CA VAL A 82 14.47 -1.53 -12.99
C VAL A 82 13.96 -2.80 -13.64
N THR A 83 14.55 -3.95 -13.33
CA THR A 83 13.99 -5.23 -13.78
C THR A 83 12.73 -5.57 -12.98
N GLU A 84 11.87 -6.44 -13.53
CA GLU A 84 10.68 -6.91 -12.82
C GLU A 84 11.06 -7.64 -11.51
N GLU A 85 12.19 -8.35 -11.46
CA GLU A 85 12.69 -8.99 -10.23
C GLU A 85 13.09 -7.95 -9.18
N GLN A 86 13.71 -6.84 -9.59
CA GLN A 86 14.06 -5.75 -8.68
C GLN A 86 12.80 -5.11 -8.11
N VAL A 87 11.83 -4.75 -8.96
CA VAL A 87 10.54 -4.20 -8.52
C VAL A 87 9.86 -5.19 -7.57
N LYS A 88 9.77 -6.47 -7.94
CA LYS A 88 9.19 -7.51 -7.11
C LYS A 88 9.88 -7.61 -5.74
N SER A 89 11.21 -7.55 -5.69
CA SER A 89 11.98 -7.57 -4.44
C SER A 89 11.66 -6.37 -3.54
N VAL A 90 11.60 -5.16 -4.12
CA VAL A 90 11.18 -3.93 -3.40
C VAL A 90 9.78 -4.10 -2.81
N LEU A 91 8.81 -4.51 -3.65
CA LEU A 91 7.41 -4.64 -3.23
C LEU A 91 7.20 -5.74 -2.20
N GLN A 92 7.88 -6.88 -2.35
CA GLN A 92 7.84 -7.97 -1.37
C GLN A 92 8.36 -7.52 -0.01
N TYR A 93 9.50 -6.82 0.03
CA TYR A 93 10.03 -6.29 1.27
C TYR A 93 9.06 -5.30 1.93
N ILE A 94 8.57 -4.32 1.19
CA ILE A 94 7.66 -3.30 1.72
C ILE A 94 6.37 -3.92 2.27
N ARG A 95 5.79 -4.89 1.56
CA ARG A 95 4.60 -5.60 2.02
C ARG A 95 4.88 -6.45 3.26
N SER A 96 6.07 -7.06 3.37
CA SER A 96 6.46 -7.83 4.57
C SER A 96 6.61 -6.96 5.82
N GLU A 97 6.79 -5.65 5.63
CA GLU A 97 6.93 -4.68 6.72
C GLU A 97 5.58 -4.10 7.19
N THR A 98 4.46 -4.54 6.62
CA THR A 98 3.11 -4.10 7.01
C THR A 98 2.89 -4.26 8.52
N GLY A 99 2.50 -3.15 9.17
CA GLY A 99 2.29 -3.09 10.60
C GLY A 99 3.52 -2.76 11.44
N ALA A 100 4.72 -2.71 10.86
CA ALA A 100 5.94 -2.42 11.60
C ALA A 100 5.83 -1.08 12.37
N PRO A 101 6.19 -1.03 13.66
CA PRO A 101 6.06 0.19 14.46
C PRO A 101 6.98 1.30 13.95
N TYR A 102 6.50 2.53 14.07
CA TYR A 102 7.28 3.72 13.77
C TYR A 102 8.36 3.99 14.82
N THR A 103 9.44 4.67 14.43
CA THR A 103 10.44 5.18 15.37
C THR A 103 10.78 6.66 15.15
N VAL A 104 10.28 7.51 16.05
CA VAL A 104 10.62 8.94 16.08
C VAL A 104 12.11 9.13 16.39
N LEU A 105 12.63 8.42 17.42
CA LEU A 105 14.05 8.50 17.77
C LEU A 105 14.94 8.08 16.60
N GLY A 106 14.57 7.03 15.87
CA GLY A 106 15.29 6.62 14.66
C GLY A 106 15.26 7.68 13.56
N ALA A 107 14.10 8.31 13.33
CA ALA A 107 13.95 9.37 12.32
C ALA A 107 14.73 10.65 12.66
N VAL A 108 14.92 10.97 13.94
CA VAL A 108 15.78 12.08 14.37
C VAL A 108 17.25 11.67 14.32
N SER A 109 17.58 10.47 14.81
CA SER A 109 18.95 9.96 14.87
C SER A 109 19.56 9.73 13.50
N SER A 110 18.74 9.46 12.47
CA SER A 110 19.20 9.30 11.09
C SER A 110 19.95 10.53 10.57
N VAL A 111 19.58 11.72 11.06
CA VAL A 111 20.20 12.97 10.61
C VAL A 111 21.47 13.30 11.38
N VAL A 112 21.57 12.89 12.65
CA VAL A 112 22.69 13.27 13.54
C VAL A 112 23.74 12.17 13.73
N ALA A 113 23.43 10.92 13.40
CA ALA A 113 24.30 9.77 13.64
C ALA A 113 24.21 8.73 12.49
N PRO A 114 24.86 8.99 11.34
CA PRO A 114 24.70 8.23 10.09
C PRO A 114 25.22 6.78 10.13
N ASN A 115 25.98 6.40 11.16
CA ASN A 115 26.52 5.05 11.31
C ASN A 115 25.69 4.16 12.25
N LEU A 116 24.56 4.66 12.78
CA LEU A 116 23.70 3.86 13.65
C LEU A 116 23.03 2.73 12.88
N LYS A 117 23.12 1.53 13.47
CA LYS A 117 22.32 0.39 13.03
C LYS A 117 20.88 0.58 13.51
N GLY A 118 19.95 0.43 12.59
CA GLY A 118 18.52 0.52 12.85
C GLY A 118 17.97 -0.73 13.51
N THR A 119 16.84 -0.59 14.19
CA THR A 119 16.06 -1.72 14.69
C THR A 119 15.07 -2.21 13.63
N GLY A 120 14.21 -3.17 13.96
CA GLY A 120 13.06 -3.53 13.12
C GLY A 120 12.02 -2.40 12.98
N LYS A 121 12.06 -1.35 13.82
CA LYS A 121 11.14 -0.21 13.67
C LYS A 121 11.49 0.63 12.45
N GLN A 122 10.46 1.16 11.79
CA GLN A 122 10.59 1.88 10.53
C GLN A 122 10.35 3.38 10.71
N PHE A 123 10.88 4.15 9.77
CA PHE A 123 10.38 5.49 9.44
C PHE A 123 10.37 5.60 7.91
N CYS A 124 9.71 6.61 7.37
CA CYS A 124 9.37 6.69 5.95
C CYS A 124 10.56 6.39 5.01
N SER A 125 11.65 7.15 5.08
CA SER A 125 12.79 6.95 4.19
C SER A 125 13.63 5.71 4.50
N ARG A 126 13.69 5.23 5.76
CA ARG A 126 14.32 3.94 6.08
C ARG A 126 13.58 2.78 5.42
N LEU A 127 12.24 2.79 5.45
CA LEU A 127 11.43 1.78 4.80
C LEU A 127 11.76 1.72 3.30
N VAL A 128 11.75 2.88 2.63
CA VAL A 128 12.10 3.00 1.20
C VAL A 128 13.53 2.53 0.94
N ALA A 129 14.51 3.01 1.71
CA ALA A 129 15.91 2.68 1.51
C ALA A 129 16.21 1.18 1.73
N ARG A 130 15.63 0.57 2.77
CA ARG A 130 15.76 -0.87 3.01
C ARG A 130 15.12 -1.70 1.90
N ALA A 131 13.96 -1.27 1.40
CA ALA A 131 13.28 -1.96 0.29
C ALA A 131 14.14 -2.00 -0.97
N TYR A 132 14.68 -0.85 -1.35
CA TYR A 132 15.55 -0.73 -2.51
C TYR A 132 16.90 -1.44 -2.32
N GLN A 133 17.44 -1.46 -1.10
CA GLN A 133 18.63 -2.25 -0.78
C GLN A 133 18.40 -3.76 -1.03
N LYS A 134 17.20 -4.30 -0.76
CA LYS A 134 16.87 -5.70 -1.11
C LYS A 134 16.89 -5.99 -2.60
N ALA A 135 16.75 -4.96 -3.43
CA ALA A 135 16.91 -5.03 -4.88
C ALA A 135 18.32 -4.64 -5.37
N GLY A 136 19.27 -4.45 -4.45
CA GLY A 136 20.66 -4.06 -4.76
C GLY A 136 20.86 -2.57 -5.05
N ILE A 137 19.85 -1.73 -4.80
CA ILE A 137 19.87 -0.29 -5.08
C ILE A 137 20.04 0.47 -3.76
N ASN A 138 21.13 1.23 -3.64
CA ASN A 138 21.46 1.94 -2.42
C ASN A 138 21.39 3.46 -2.64
N PHE A 139 20.45 4.14 -1.97
CA PHE A 139 20.34 5.61 -1.99
C PHE A 139 21.29 6.30 -1.02
N ALA A 140 21.80 5.57 -0.03
CA ALA A 140 22.77 6.04 0.95
C ALA A 140 23.69 4.89 1.35
N PHE A 141 24.83 5.21 1.96
CA PHE A 141 25.76 4.22 2.50
C PHE A 141 25.09 3.30 3.54
N ASN A 142 24.22 3.88 4.38
CA ASN A 142 23.46 3.16 5.39
C ASN A 142 21.95 3.40 5.20
N PRO A 143 21.15 2.37 4.86
CA PRO A 143 19.70 2.52 4.69
C PRO A 143 18.99 2.86 6.02
N ASP A 144 19.60 2.54 7.16
CA ASP A 144 18.98 2.74 8.47
C ASP A 144 18.97 4.20 8.91
N THR A 145 19.79 5.02 8.28
CA THR A 145 19.91 6.46 8.54
C THR A 145 19.64 7.27 7.28
N CYS A 146 19.14 6.66 6.21
CA CYS A 146 18.80 7.34 4.98
C CYS A 146 17.65 8.32 5.20
N THR A 147 17.86 9.58 4.87
CA THR A 147 16.86 10.65 4.96
C THR A 147 16.09 10.78 3.64
N PRO A 148 14.91 11.42 3.61
CA PRO A 148 14.22 11.70 2.35
C PRO A 148 15.06 12.55 1.39
N ALA A 149 15.90 13.44 1.92
CA ALA A 149 16.80 14.28 1.13
C ALA A 149 17.91 13.47 0.44
N ASP A 150 18.42 12.41 1.09
CA ASP A 150 19.39 11.51 0.46
C ASP A 150 18.78 10.79 -0.74
N ILE A 151 17.52 10.36 -0.61
CA ILE A 151 16.76 9.79 -1.73
C ILE A 151 16.59 10.84 -2.83
N GLN A 152 16.07 12.03 -2.49
CA GLN A 152 15.83 13.13 -3.45
C GLN A 152 17.08 13.52 -4.25
N ARG A 153 18.26 13.53 -3.60
CA ARG A 153 19.55 13.92 -4.21
C ARG A 153 20.28 12.76 -4.89
N SER A 154 19.72 11.55 -4.85
CA SER A 154 20.36 10.37 -5.42
C SER A 154 20.52 10.51 -6.94
N PRO A 155 21.72 10.28 -7.50
CA PRO A 155 21.95 10.32 -8.94
C PRO A 155 21.30 9.13 -9.67
N LEU A 156 20.79 8.15 -8.93
CA LEU A 156 20.08 6.97 -9.45
C LEU A 156 18.63 7.28 -9.81
N LEU A 157 18.12 8.47 -9.50
CA LEU A 157 16.73 8.84 -9.72
C LEU A 157 16.58 9.86 -10.84
N GLU A 158 15.47 9.78 -11.54
CA GLU A 158 14.97 10.81 -12.44
C GLU A 158 13.56 11.23 -12.04
N LEU A 159 13.24 12.51 -12.24
CA LEU A 159 11.92 13.04 -11.93
C LEU A 159 10.93 12.57 -13.00
N VAL A 160 9.77 12.06 -12.58
CA VAL A 160 8.65 11.79 -13.48
C VAL A 160 7.96 13.11 -13.78
N SER A 161 8.04 13.56 -15.04
CA SER A 161 7.44 14.82 -15.48
C SER A 161 5.92 14.80 -15.38
N ASP A 162 5.34 15.94 -15.03
CA ASP A 162 3.88 16.17 -14.99
C ASP A 162 3.10 15.18 -14.10
N ALA A 163 3.76 14.62 -13.08
CA ALA A 163 3.15 13.67 -12.14
C ALA A 163 2.37 14.34 -11.01
N VAL A 164 2.35 15.67 -10.94
CA VAL A 164 1.62 16.46 -9.94
C VAL A 164 0.70 17.41 -10.68
N VAL A 165 -0.59 17.38 -10.33
CA VAL A 165 -1.65 18.14 -10.98
C VAL A 165 -2.51 18.85 -9.96
N SER A 166 -3.17 19.93 -10.36
CA SER A 166 -4.15 20.62 -9.51
C SER A 166 -5.38 19.74 -9.25
N VAL A 167 -5.91 19.82 -8.04
CA VAL A 167 -7.16 19.17 -7.63
C VAL A 167 -8.33 19.95 -8.22
N THR A 168 -9.27 19.26 -8.87
CA THR A 168 -10.49 19.86 -9.42
C THR A 168 -11.62 19.88 -8.38
N GLU A 169 -12.68 20.67 -8.63
CA GLU A 169 -13.90 20.61 -7.79
C GLU A 169 -14.56 19.22 -7.83
N GLU A 170 -14.46 18.54 -8.98
CA GLU A 170 -14.96 17.18 -9.14
C GLU A 170 -14.18 16.19 -8.28
N ASP A 171 -12.85 16.31 -8.19
CA ASP A 171 -12.03 15.49 -7.30
C ASP A 171 -12.45 15.61 -5.84
N ILE A 172 -12.71 16.84 -5.37
CA ILE A 172 -13.16 17.13 -4.00
C ILE A 172 -14.51 16.48 -3.77
N LYS A 173 -15.48 16.72 -4.65
CA LYS A 173 -16.82 16.15 -4.57
C LYS A 173 -16.78 14.62 -4.60
N LEU A 174 -15.93 14.03 -5.43
CA LEU A 174 -15.75 12.58 -5.51
C LEU A 174 -15.18 12.02 -4.20
N LEU A 175 -14.19 12.69 -3.59
CA LEU A 175 -13.63 12.30 -2.30
C LEU A 175 -14.66 12.44 -1.17
N GLU A 176 -15.44 13.51 -1.14
CA GLU A 176 -16.48 13.72 -0.11
C GLU A 176 -17.61 12.69 -0.22
N THR A 177 -18.03 12.36 -1.44
CA THR A 177 -19.12 11.41 -1.69
C THR A 177 -18.69 9.95 -1.49
N GLN A 178 -17.50 9.58 -1.94
CA GLN A 178 -17.01 8.20 -1.83
C GLN A 178 -16.26 7.94 -0.52
N GLY A 179 -15.65 8.95 0.08
CA GLY A 179 -14.71 8.78 1.18
C GLY A 179 -13.47 7.96 0.80
N ASP A 180 -12.67 7.65 1.81
CA ASP A 180 -11.50 6.78 1.72
C ASP A 180 -11.64 5.59 2.66
N THR A 181 -12.00 4.42 2.11
CA THR A 181 -12.13 3.18 2.88
C THR A 181 -10.80 2.66 3.43
N THR A 182 -9.66 3.11 2.87
CA THR A 182 -8.35 2.72 3.41
C THR A 182 -8.11 3.29 4.80
N VAL A 183 -8.72 4.44 5.16
CA VAL A 183 -8.62 5.01 6.52
C VAL A 183 -9.17 4.03 7.56
N ARG A 184 -10.34 3.45 7.31
CA ARG A 184 -10.95 2.50 8.24
C ARG A 184 -10.24 1.14 8.23
N TYR A 185 -9.77 0.67 7.07
CA TYR A 185 -8.93 -0.53 7.00
C TYR A 185 -7.65 -0.39 7.85
N ARG A 186 -6.94 0.74 7.71
CA ARG A 186 -5.74 1.04 8.49
C ARG A 186 -6.01 1.04 9.99
N ALA A 187 -7.13 1.60 10.43
CA ALA A 187 -7.52 1.57 11.84
C ALA A 187 -7.78 0.14 12.34
N ILE A 188 -8.45 -0.70 11.54
CA ILE A 188 -8.68 -2.13 11.82
C ILE A 188 -7.35 -2.89 11.94
N GLU A 189 -6.44 -2.68 10.99
CA GLU A 189 -5.11 -3.31 11.01
C GLU A 189 -4.28 -2.88 12.23
N SER A 190 -4.27 -1.59 12.57
CA SER A 190 -3.59 -1.08 13.77
C SER A 190 -4.17 -1.69 15.05
N ALA A 191 -5.50 -1.82 15.15
CA ALA A 191 -6.18 -2.42 16.29
C ALA A 191 -5.88 -3.93 16.40
N LEU A 192 -5.93 -4.67 15.29
CA LEU A 192 -5.54 -6.08 15.22
C LEU A 192 -4.12 -6.28 15.77
N LEU A 193 -3.16 -5.51 15.26
CA LEU A 193 -1.76 -5.62 15.69
C LEU A 193 -1.58 -5.22 17.15
N ALA A 194 -2.35 -4.25 17.67
CA ALA A 194 -2.31 -3.90 19.09
C ALA A 194 -2.77 -5.09 19.96
N SER A 195 -3.92 -5.70 19.65
CA SER A 195 -4.42 -6.87 20.39
C SER A 195 -3.47 -8.06 20.31
N LEU A 196 -2.86 -8.32 19.14
CA LEU A 196 -1.85 -9.38 19.01
C LEU A 196 -0.61 -9.09 19.88
N ARG A 197 -0.17 -7.82 19.96
CA ARG A 197 0.98 -7.40 20.79
C ARG A 197 0.70 -7.48 22.28
N ASP A 198 -0.55 -7.28 22.71
CA ASP A 198 -0.94 -7.48 24.11
C ASP A 198 -0.74 -8.93 24.54
N VAL A 199 -0.92 -9.89 23.61
CA VAL A 199 -0.63 -11.31 23.85
C VAL A 199 0.86 -11.61 23.71
N ARG A 200 1.51 -11.11 22.64
CA ARG A 200 2.93 -11.33 22.36
C ARG A 200 3.61 -10.02 21.91
N PRO A 201 4.29 -9.30 22.83
CA PRO A 201 4.93 -8.01 22.52
C PRO A 201 6.03 -8.06 21.46
N SER A 202 6.53 -9.25 21.11
CA SER A 202 7.50 -9.46 20.04
C SER A 202 6.92 -9.25 18.64
N ILE A 203 5.60 -9.30 18.47
CA ILE A 203 4.91 -9.14 17.18
C ILE A 203 5.10 -7.71 16.68
N ARG A 204 5.96 -7.56 15.66
CA ARG A 204 6.25 -6.28 15.04
C ARG A 204 5.40 -6.08 13.80
N VAL A 205 5.34 -7.08 12.93
CA VAL A 205 4.54 -7.11 11.70
C VAL A 205 3.51 -8.22 11.75
N LEU A 206 2.52 -8.20 10.84
CA LEU A 206 1.49 -9.24 10.79
C LEU A 206 2.11 -10.64 10.57
N ASN A 207 3.17 -10.74 9.77
CA ASN A 207 3.88 -11.99 9.54
C ASN A 207 4.51 -12.59 10.80
N ASP A 208 4.90 -11.76 11.79
CA ASP A 208 5.45 -12.28 13.05
C ASP A 208 4.39 -13.03 13.85
N ALA A 209 3.12 -12.62 13.74
CA ALA A 209 2.01 -13.32 14.41
C ALA A 209 1.89 -14.76 13.89
N TYR A 210 2.09 -14.98 12.60
CA TYR A 210 2.06 -16.32 12.01
C TYR A 210 3.24 -17.18 12.49
N VAL A 211 4.45 -16.61 12.53
CA VAL A 211 5.64 -17.31 13.05
C VAL A 211 5.47 -17.67 14.53
N VAL A 212 4.96 -16.73 15.33
CA VAL A 212 4.63 -16.96 16.74
C VAL A 212 3.65 -18.11 16.88
N LEU A 213 2.57 -18.11 16.09
CA LEU A 213 1.54 -19.13 16.18
C LEU A 213 2.05 -20.53 15.79
N GLN A 214 2.95 -20.64 14.80
CA GLN A 214 3.60 -21.91 14.47
C GLN A 214 4.48 -22.44 15.61
N GLY A 215 5.16 -21.55 16.34
CA GLY A 215 6.00 -21.91 17.48
C GLY A 215 5.20 -22.16 18.77
N GLU A 216 4.02 -21.55 18.89
CA GLU A 216 3.15 -21.62 20.07
C GLU A 216 1.68 -21.93 19.69
N PRO A 217 1.39 -23.15 19.18
CA PRO A 217 0.05 -23.51 18.68
C PRO A 217 -1.08 -23.35 19.71
N SER A 218 -0.76 -23.39 21.01
CA SER A 218 -1.74 -23.16 22.09
C SER A 218 -2.38 -21.76 22.05
N LEU A 219 -1.85 -20.83 21.27
CA LEU A 219 -2.41 -19.49 21.09
C LEU A 219 -3.50 -19.41 20.02
N ASP A 220 -3.77 -20.49 19.29
CA ASP A 220 -4.65 -20.45 18.12
C ASP A 220 -6.07 -19.96 18.42
N ASP A 221 -6.68 -20.42 19.51
CA ASP A 221 -8.00 -19.94 19.92
C ASP A 221 -7.98 -18.42 20.21
N VAL A 222 -6.95 -17.95 20.89
CA VAL A 222 -6.79 -16.53 21.22
C VAL A 222 -6.58 -15.70 19.96
N PHE A 223 -5.68 -16.13 19.07
CA PHE A 223 -5.37 -15.41 17.85
C PHE A 223 -6.57 -15.41 16.90
N SER A 224 -7.24 -16.54 16.73
CA SER A 224 -8.41 -16.65 15.86
C SER A 224 -9.55 -15.74 16.32
N ASN A 225 -9.76 -15.59 17.63
CA ASN A 225 -10.75 -14.65 18.18
C ASN A 225 -10.34 -13.20 17.93
N ILE A 226 -9.07 -12.83 18.18
CA ILE A 226 -8.54 -11.49 17.88
C ILE A 226 -8.74 -11.14 16.39
N PHE A 227 -8.44 -12.07 15.47
CA PHE A 227 -8.65 -11.85 14.03
C PHE A 227 -10.13 -11.63 13.69
N LYS A 228 -11.05 -12.44 14.25
CA LYS A 228 -12.50 -12.30 14.03
C LYS A 228 -13.02 -10.96 14.56
N GLU A 229 -12.68 -10.61 15.80
CA GLU A 229 -13.20 -9.41 16.48
C GLU A 229 -12.66 -8.11 15.89
N SER A 230 -11.43 -8.13 15.34
CA SER A 230 -10.85 -6.94 14.70
C SER A 230 -11.62 -6.47 13.46
N GLY A 231 -12.37 -7.36 12.80
CA GLY A 231 -13.00 -7.10 11.51
C GLY A 231 -12.04 -7.18 10.31
N TYR A 232 -10.76 -7.53 10.53
CA TYR A 232 -9.74 -7.64 9.48
C TYR A 232 -10.13 -8.64 8.39
N LEU A 233 -10.66 -9.80 8.79
CA LEU A 233 -11.05 -10.90 7.88
C LEU A 233 -12.25 -10.55 6.98
N GLU A 234 -13.02 -9.53 7.34
CA GLU A 234 -14.32 -9.24 6.72
C GLU A 234 -14.35 -7.89 5.99
N TYR A 235 -13.33 -7.05 6.17
CA TYR A 235 -13.34 -5.68 5.67
C TYR A 235 -13.44 -5.58 4.14
N TRP A 236 -12.97 -6.60 3.42
CA TRP A 236 -13.09 -6.69 1.95
C TRP A 236 -14.55 -6.61 1.46
N LYS A 237 -15.53 -7.00 2.28
CA LYS A 237 -16.96 -6.92 1.94
C LYS A 237 -17.45 -5.47 1.78
N VAL A 238 -16.78 -4.49 2.39
CA VAL A 238 -17.15 -3.07 2.29
C VAL A 238 -17.12 -2.60 0.84
N GLU A 239 -16.00 -2.81 0.12
CA GLU A 239 -15.89 -2.40 -1.29
C GLU A 239 -16.84 -3.20 -2.19
N ARG A 240 -17.07 -4.48 -1.89
CA ARG A 240 -18.02 -5.31 -2.63
C ARG A 240 -19.46 -4.80 -2.50
N ASN A 241 -19.87 -4.40 -1.30
CA ASN A 241 -21.21 -3.86 -1.06
C ASN A 241 -21.39 -2.47 -1.65
N ARG A 242 -20.32 -1.66 -1.69
CA ARG A 242 -20.35 -0.32 -2.32
C ARG A 242 -20.45 -0.39 -3.84
N PHE A 243 -19.78 -1.36 -4.45
CA PHE A 243 -19.68 -1.50 -5.90
C PHE A 243 -20.01 -2.92 -6.37
N PRO A 244 -21.25 -3.41 -6.15
CA PRO A 244 -21.62 -4.79 -6.45
C PRO A 244 -21.50 -5.12 -7.95
N TRP A 245 -21.76 -4.14 -8.81
CA TRP A 245 -21.64 -4.23 -10.27
C TRP A 245 -20.24 -4.63 -10.75
N ARG A 246 -19.21 -4.46 -9.93
CA ARG A 246 -17.83 -4.86 -10.30
C ARG A 246 -17.65 -6.37 -10.33
N TYR A 247 -18.52 -7.14 -9.68
CA TYR A 247 -18.27 -8.57 -9.38
C TYR A 247 -19.20 -9.53 -10.12
N GLY A 248 -19.95 -9.05 -11.11
CA GLY A 248 -20.83 -9.87 -11.91
C GLY A 248 -21.06 -9.29 -13.31
N LYS A 249 -21.10 -10.18 -14.30
CA LYS A 249 -21.19 -9.81 -15.73
C LYS A 249 -22.52 -9.10 -16.04
N GLN A 250 -23.62 -9.63 -15.50
CA GLN A 250 -24.94 -9.07 -15.70
C GLN A 250 -25.07 -7.73 -14.95
N GLU A 251 -24.62 -7.69 -13.70
CA GLU A 251 -24.67 -6.49 -12.87
C GLU A 251 -23.83 -5.35 -13.46
N MET A 252 -22.67 -5.66 -14.06
CA MET A 252 -21.86 -4.68 -14.77
C MET A 252 -22.56 -4.16 -16.04
N GLN A 253 -23.21 -5.05 -16.80
CA GLN A 253 -23.96 -4.66 -17.99
C GLN A 253 -25.19 -3.81 -17.65
N ASP A 254 -25.95 -4.20 -16.62
CA ASP A 254 -27.11 -3.44 -16.15
C ASP A 254 -26.66 -2.06 -15.67
N PHE A 255 -25.54 -1.99 -14.93
CA PHE A 255 -24.96 -0.72 -14.51
C PHE A 255 -24.52 0.15 -15.70
N TYR A 256 -23.93 -0.42 -16.74
CA TYR A 256 -23.56 0.29 -17.98
C TYR A 256 -24.77 0.95 -18.68
N PHE A 257 -25.93 0.29 -18.67
CA PHE A 257 -27.14 0.87 -19.24
C PHE A 257 -27.82 1.90 -18.33
N LEU A 258 -27.55 1.86 -17.03
CA LEU A 258 -28.11 2.78 -16.03
C LEU A 258 -27.39 4.12 -15.99
N ILE A 259 -26.06 4.13 -16.13
CA ILE A 259 -25.25 5.34 -15.97
C ILE A 259 -25.25 6.21 -17.23
N SER A 260 -25.12 7.53 -17.02
CA SER A 260 -25.00 8.49 -18.11
C SER A 260 -23.57 8.56 -18.70
N ASN A 261 -22.55 8.53 -17.83
CA ASN A 261 -21.15 8.56 -18.24
C ASN A 261 -20.62 7.12 -18.42
N LYS A 262 -20.65 6.63 -19.66
CA LYS A 262 -20.25 5.26 -20.00
C LYS A 262 -18.74 5.13 -20.14
N GLU A 263 -18.10 6.23 -20.52
CA GLU A 263 -16.67 6.35 -20.72
C GLU A 263 -15.91 6.04 -19.43
N ASP A 264 -16.35 6.53 -18.28
CA ASP A 264 -15.75 6.22 -16.96
C ASP A 264 -15.78 4.73 -16.64
N LEU A 265 -16.89 4.04 -16.95
CA LEU A 265 -17.02 2.61 -16.70
C LEU A 265 -16.15 1.79 -17.65
N ILE A 266 -16.07 2.21 -18.92
CA ILE A 266 -15.16 1.61 -19.90
C ILE A 266 -13.70 1.79 -19.45
N GLU A 267 -13.34 2.97 -18.94
CA GLU A 267 -12.00 3.25 -18.44
C GLU A 267 -11.67 2.41 -17.21
N TYR A 268 -12.58 2.33 -16.23
CA TYR A 268 -12.46 1.42 -15.10
C TYR A 268 -12.21 -0.03 -15.53
N CYS A 269 -12.89 -0.49 -16.58
CA CYS A 269 -12.70 -1.85 -17.11
C CYS A 269 -11.29 -2.01 -17.70
N LYS A 270 -10.82 -1.05 -18.50
CA LYS A 270 -9.45 -1.07 -19.06
C LYS A 270 -8.40 -1.04 -17.95
N GLU A 271 -8.53 -0.15 -16.98
CA GLU A 271 -7.63 -0.05 -15.83
C GLU A 271 -7.60 -1.34 -15.02
N THR A 272 -8.75 -2.02 -14.86
CA THR A 272 -8.83 -3.33 -14.19
C THR A 272 -8.00 -4.38 -14.94
N LEU A 273 -8.06 -4.41 -16.28
CA LEU A 273 -7.28 -5.36 -17.08
C LEU A 273 -5.78 -5.02 -17.09
N VAL A 274 -5.43 -3.74 -17.18
CA VAL A 274 -4.03 -3.29 -17.09
C VAL A 274 -3.42 -3.63 -15.73
N SER A 275 -4.17 -3.45 -14.64
CA SER A 275 -3.71 -3.80 -13.28
C SER A 275 -3.54 -5.30 -13.10
N ASP A 276 -4.42 -6.11 -13.71
CA ASP A 276 -4.32 -7.57 -13.73
C ASP A 276 -3.09 -8.04 -14.51
N GLU A 277 -2.86 -7.51 -15.71
CA GLU A 277 -1.69 -7.81 -16.55
C GLU A 277 -0.37 -7.44 -15.85
N LYS A 278 -0.34 -6.29 -15.17
CA LYS A 278 0.80 -5.88 -14.35
C LYS A 278 1.01 -6.81 -13.16
N GLY A 279 0.01 -7.59 -12.75
CA GLY A 279 0.09 -8.48 -11.60
C GLY A 279 0.03 -7.75 -10.27
N ASP A 280 -0.69 -6.63 -10.19
CA ASP A 280 -0.84 -5.82 -8.96
C ASP A 280 -1.40 -6.65 -7.80
N PHE A 281 -2.25 -7.63 -8.12
CA PHE A 281 -2.94 -8.51 -7.17
C PHE A 281 -2.33 -9.92 -7.06
N SER A 282 -1.27 -10.23 -7.83
CA SER A 282 -0.63 -11.57 -7.84
C SER A 282 -0.12 -12.06 -6.48
N HIS A 283 0.15 -11.13 -5.57
CA HIS A 283 0.56 -11.44 -4.21
C HIS A 283 -0.56 -12.14 -3.40
N TRP A 284 -1.83 -11.94 -3.75
CA TRP A 284 -2.94 -12.64 -3.10
C TRP A 284 -2.95 -14.13 -3.40
N ASP A 285 -2.63 -14.53 -4.64
CA ASP A 285 -2.49 -15.95 -5.01
C ASP A 285 -1.34 -16.62 -4.25
N VAL A 286 -0.20 -15.92 -4.13
CA VAL A 286 0.97 -16.42 -3.37
C VAL A 286 0.61 -16.60 -1.90
N LEU A 287 -0.09 -15.63 -1.31
CA LEU A 287 -0.52 -15.69 0.09
C LEU A 287 -1.57 -16.80 0.29
N LEU A 288 -2.53 -16.94 -0.62
CA LEU A 288 -3.51 -18.02 -0.57
C LEU A 288 -2.83 -19.39 -0.55
N GLN A 289 -1.91 -19.66 -1.49
CA GLN A 289 -1.17 -20.92 -1.53
C GLN A 289 -0.36 -21.16 -0.24
N GLY A 290 0.28 -20.13 0.28
CA GLY A 290 1.01 -20.20 1.55
C GLY A 290 0.09 -20.56 2.73
N PHE A 291 -1.06 -19.92 2.86
CA PHE A 291 -2.00 -20.20 3.94
C PHE A 291 -2.77 -21.51 3.75
N GLU A 292 -3.00 -21.97 2.51
CA GLU A 292 -3.50 -23.32 2.24
C GLU A 292 -2.52 -24.39 2.74
N GLN A 293 -1.23 -24.18 2.51
CA GLN A 293 -0.19 -25.06 3.01
C GLN A 293 -0.11 -25.03 4.54
N LEU A 294 -0.04 -23.84 5.14
CA LEU A 294 0.02 -23.70 6.60
C LEU A 294 -1.21 -24.30 7.28
N ALA A 295 -2.42 -24.01 6.80
CA ALA A 295 -3.65 -24.54 7.38
C ALA A 295 -3.70 -26.07 7.30
N ARG A 296 -3.18 -26.68 6.23
CA ARG A 296 -3.11 -28.13 6.07
C ARG A 296 -2.03 -28.78 6.95
N GLU A 297 -0.88 -28.15 7.09
CA GLU A 297 0.25 -28.73 7.82
C GLU A 297 0.11 -28.60 9.34
N THR A 298 -0.51 -27.52 9.82
CA THR A 298 -0.62 -27.26 11.26
C THR A 298 -2.01 -27.50 11.82
N GLU A 299 -3.03 -27.61 10.97
CA GLU A 299 -4.46 -27.74 11.35
C GLU A 299 -4.97 -26.61 12.27
N LEU A 300 -4.30 -25.45 12.26
CA LEU A 300 -4.66 -24.30 13.11
C LEU A 300 -5.77 -23.47 12.46
N HIS A 301 -6.77 -23.13 13.27
CA HIS A 301 -7.97 -22.41 12.86
C HIS A 301 -7.65 -21.01 12.34
N THR A 302 -6.69 -20.31 12.97
CA THR A 302 -6.27 -18.97 12.50
C THR A 302 -5.78 -19.00 11.05
N PHE A 303 -4.99 -20.00 10.65
CA PHE A 303 -4.53 -20.10 9.26
C PHE A 303 -5.66 -20.43 8.29
N SER A 304 -6.66 -21.21 8.72
CA SER A 304 -7.86 -21.43 7.91
C SER A 304 -8.65 -20.13 7.69
N LEU A 305 -8.79 -19.29 8.72
CA LEU A 305 -9.46 -17.98 8.60
C LEU A 305 -8.72 -17.05 7.64
N VAL A 306 -7.39 -16.97 7.74
CA VAL A 306 -6.59 -16.11 6.88
C VAL A 306 -6.55 -16.66 5.44
N ARG A 307 -6.49 -17.98 5.25
CA ARG A 307 -6.69 -18.63 3.94
C ARG A 307 -8.02 -18.20 3.32
N ASP A 308 -9.12 -18.26 4.08
CA ASP A 308 -10.45 -17.92 3.57
C ASP A 308 -10.57 -16.44 3.19
N LEU A 309 -9.91 -15.54 3.93
CA LEU A 309 -9.74 -14.14 3.51
C LEU A 309 -9.08 -14.05 2.13
N TYR A 310 -7.91 -14.67 1.93
CA TYR A 310 -7.21 -14.60 0.64
C TYR A 310 -7.97 -15.30 -0.49
N ALA A 311 -8.68 -16.40 -0.22
CA ALA A 311 -9.54 -17.06 -1.18
C ALA A 311 -10.65 -16.12 -1.69
N ASN A 312 -11.26 -15.34 -0.78
CA ASN A 312 -12.24 -14.33 -1.13
C ASN A 312 -11.64 -13.17 -1.95
N LEU A 313 -10.43 -12.72 -1.61
CA LEU A 313 -9.74 -11.65 -2.34
C LEU A 313 -9.37 -12.09 -3.77
N VAL A 314 -8.79 -13.28 -3.93
CA VAL A 314 -8.45 -13.86 -5.25
C VAL A 314 -9.71 -14.05 -6.10
N SER A 315 -10.75 -14.68 -5.54
CA SER A 315 -12.01 -14.89 -6.24
C SER A 315 -12.68 -13.56 -6.64
N GLY A 316 -12.69 -12.59 -5.73
CA GLY A 316 -13.21 -11.26 -5.99
C GLY A 316 -12.48 -10.54 -7.13
N HIS A 317 -11.15 -10.59 -7.16
CA HIS A 317 -10.36 -10.02 -8.26
C HIS A 317 -10.65 -10.71 -9.59
N LYS A 318 -10.71 -12.05 -9.60
CA LYS A 318 -11.07 -12.81 -10.81
C LYS A 318 -12.43 -12.39 -11.37
N LEU A 319 -13.46 -12.26 -10.52
CA LEU A 319 -14.78 -11.79 -10.93
C LEU A 319 -14.75 -10.38 -11.52
N ARG A 320 -13.94 -9.47 -10.96
CA ARG A 320 -13.74 -8.12 -11.50
C ARG A 320 -13.15 -8.15 -12.90
N VAL A 321 -12.10 -8.94 -13.10
CA VAL A 321 -11.44 -9.09 -14.41
C VAL A 321 -12.39 -9.70 -15.43
N GLU A 322 -13.12 -10.76 -15.06
CA GLU A 322 -14.10 -11.40 -15.95
C GLU A 322 -15.25 -10.47 -16.34
N SER A 323 -15.74 -9.66 -15.40
CA SER A 323 -16.81 -8.69 -15.66
C SER A 323 -16.31 -7.58 -16.59
N ALA A 324 -15.11 -7.04 -16.34
CA ALA A 324 -14.48 -6.04 -17.19
C ALA A 324 -14.25 -6.54 -18.63
N LYS A 325 -13.73 -7.76 -18.80
CA LYS A 325 -13.56 -8.40 -20.12
C LYS A 325 -14.91 -8.55 -20.85
N PHE A 326 -15.95 -8.97 -20.12
CA PHE A 326 -17.29 -9.13 -20.67
C PHE A 326 -17.86 -7.81 -21.21
N LEU A 327 -17.83 -6.74 -20.41
CA LEU A 327 -18.35 -5.45 -20.84
C LEU A 327 -17.58 -4.90 -22.04
N LEU A 328 -16.24 -4.93 -22.01
CA LEU A 328 -15.41 -4.45 -23.12
C LEU A 328 -15.64 -5.25 -24.40
N GLY A 329 -15.90 -6.56 -24.31
CA GLY A 329 -16.28 -7.39 -25.45
C GLY A 329 -17.60 -6.97 -26.09
N ILE A 330 -18.59 -6.56 -25.29
CA ILE A 330 -19.88 -6.04 -25.78
C ILE A 330 -19.71 -4.66 -26.41
N CYS A 331 -18.93 -3.78 -25.78
CA CYS A 331 -18.71 -2.41 -26.26
C CYS A 331 -17.84 -2.37 -27.53
N GLY A 332 -16.84 -3.26 -27.66
CA GLY A 332 -15.95 -3.34 -28.82
C GLY A 332 -16.51 -4.13 -30.02
N SER A 333 -17.65 -4.81 -29.85
CA SER A 333 -18.37 -5.50 -30.94
C SER A 333 -19.45 -4.63 -31.60
N LYS A 334 -19.44 -3.31 -31.34
CA LYS A 334 -20.39 -2.34 -31.90
C LYS A 334 -19.73 -1.34 -32.83
#